data_AF-A0A925XAU6-F1
#
_entry.id   AF-A0A925XAU6-F1
#
_cell.length_a   1.000
_cell.length_b   1.000
_cell.length_c   1.000
_cell.angle_alpha   90.00
_cell.angle_beta   90.00
_cell.angle_gamma   90.00
#
_symmetry.space_group_name_H-M   'P 1'
#
loop_
_entity.id
_entity.type
_entity.pdbx_description
1 polymer ?
#
loop_
_entity_poly.entity_id
_entity_poly.type
_entity_poly.pdbx_seq_one_letter_code
_entity_poly.pdbx_strand_id
1 'polypeptide(L)'
;MKTKITTSLFAVAFFFICSLASFANINDDKNPTMQAAVFPSVNALVFHALVDNNENSDLYIIIRNERGNKVYEECQPKTAKYRRKYNLSSLADGNYTFEINNGTDTYTKSFRIETKQSRNVVMK
;
A
#
# COMPACT_ATOMS: atom_id res chain seq x y z
N MET A 1 -56.06 -45.97 8.03
CA MET A 1 -54.86 -46.69 8.52
C MET A 1 -53.64 -46.23 7.71
N LYS A 2 -52.70 -45.55 8.40
CA LYS A 2 -51.23 -45.69 8.33
C LYS A 2 -50.50 -45.36 7.00
N THR A 3 -49.95 -44.14 6.85
CA THR A 3 -48.50 -43.73 6.93
C THR A 3 -47.64 -44.16 5.73
N LYS A 4 -46.74 -43.37 5.12
CA LYS A 4 -45.65 -42.54 5.70
C LYS A 4 -45.23 -41.44 4.71
N ILE A 5 -45.19 -40.18 5.16
CA ILE A 5 -44.51 -39.07 4.48
C ILE A 5 -43.12 -38.96 5.11
N THR A 6 -42.07 -39.18 4.33
CA THR A 6 -40.68 -39.05 4.76
C THR A 6 -40.23 -37.59 4.65
N THR A 7 -39.95 -37.00 5.80
CA THR A 7 -39.23 -35.73 6.00
C THR A 7 -37.74 -35.93 5.70
N SER A 8 -37.03 -34.94 5.12
CA SER A 8 -35.73 -34.46 5.67
C SER A 8 -35.10 -33.32 4.86
N LEU A 9 -34.89 -32.20 5.58
CA LEU A 9 -33.76 -31.25 5.55
C LEU A 9 -33.42 -30.41 4.30
N PHE A 10 -33.78 -29.12 4.40
CA PHE A 10 -32.92 -27.93 4.20
C PHE A 10 -31.80 -28.04 3.15
N ALA A 11 -32.11 -27.66 1.91
CA ALA A 11 -31.10 -27.18 0.96
C ALA A 11 -30.88 -25.67 1.17
N VAL A 12 -30.11 -25.30 2.20
CA VAL A 12 -29.44 -24.00 2.27
C VAL A 12 -27.98 -24.25 1.90
N ALA A 13 -27.65 -24.10 0.62
CA ALA A 13 -26.29 -24.16 0.14
C ALA A 13 -25.99 -22.93 -0.70
N PHE A 14 -25.54 -21.90 0.00
CA PHE A 14 -24.53 -20.92 -0.41
C PHE A 14 -24.65 -20.35 -1.82
N PHE A 15 -25.46 -19.29 -1.97
CA PHE A 15 -25.15 -18.26 -2.96
C PHE A 15 -23.78 -17.67 -2.60
N PHE A 16 -22.72 -18.13 -3.25
CA PHE A 16 -21.44 -17.43 -3.28
C PHE A 16 -21.64 -16.19 -4.16
N ILE A 17 -22.25 -15.15 -3.60
CA ILE A 17 -22.28 -13.83 -4.22
C ILE A 17 -20.84 -13.32 -4.12
N CYS A 18 -20.05 -13.54 -5.18
CA CYS A 18 -18.88 -12.72 -5.41
C CYS A 18 -19.40 -11.30 -5.59
N SER A 19 -19.43 -10.53 -4.51
CA SER A 19 -19.52 -9.08 -4.58
C SER A 19 -18.23 -8.59 -5.23
N LEU A 20 -18.24 -8.53 -6.57
CA LEU A 20 -17.34 -7.65 -7.29
C LEU A 20 -17.69 -6.24 -6.79
N ALA A 21 -16.90 -5.74 -5.84
CA ALA A 21 -16.91 -4.33 -5.53
C ALA A 21 -16.44 -3.61 -6.80
N SER A 22 -17.39 -3.14 -7.60
CA SER A 22 -17.11 -2.16 -8.64
C SER A 22 -16.68 -0.89 -7.93
N PHE A 23 -15.37 -0.69 -7.78
CA PHE A 23 -14.84 0.63 -7.46
C PHE A 23 -15.22 1.53 -8.63
N ALA A 24 -16.25 2.36 -8.43
CA ALA A 24 -16.57 3.44 -9.35
C ALA A 24 -15.34 4.36 -9.41
N ASN A 25 -14.62 4.33 -10.52
CA ASN A 25 -13.55 5.28 -10.79
C ASN A 25 -14.22 6.57 -11.26
N ILE A 26 -14.65 7.39 -10.31
CA ILE A 26 -15.07 8.76 -10.60
C ILE A 26 -13.77 9.50 -10.89
N ASN A 27 -13.48 9.72 -12.18
CA ASN A 27 -12.50 10.71 -12.58
C ASN A 27 -13.11 12.08 -12.23
N ASP A 28 -12.93 12.51 -10.98
CA ASP A 28 -13.22 13.88 -10.55
C ASP A 28 -12.14 14.73 -11.23
N ASP A 29 -12.52 15.57 -12.20
CA ASP A 29 -11.65 16.50 -12.95
C ASP A 29 -11.10 17.63 -12.04
N LYS A 30 -10.86 17.35 -10.77
CA LYS A 30 -10.20 18.27 -9.84
C LYS A 30 -8.70 18.23 -10.10
N ASN A 31 -8.12 19.42 -10.23
CA ASN A 31 -6.67 19.56 -10.22
C ASN A 31 -6.12 18.97 -8.91
N PRO A 32 -5.10 18.10 -8.97
CA PRO A 32 -4.53 17.50 -7.78
C PRO A 32 -3.96 18.59 -6.86
N THR A 33 -4.36 18.53 -5.60
CA THR A 33 -3.90 19.39 -4.51
C THR A 33 -2.50 19.00 -4.05
N MET A 34 -2.07 17.77 -4.34
CA MET A 34 -0.75 17.24 -4.05
C MET A 34 -0.09 16.58 -5.26
N GLN A 35 1.18 16.89 -5.47
CA GLN A 35 2.06 16.17 -6.40
C GLN A 35 3.19 15.53 -5.62
N ALA A 36 3.40 14.23 -5.82
CA ALA A 36 4.41 13.48 -5.08
C ALA A 36 5.25 12.59 -6.01
N ALA A 37 6.52 12.44 -5.66
CA ALA A 37 7.45 11.53 -6.30
C ALA A 37 8.26 10.79 -5.23
N VAL A 38 8.25 9.46 -5.30
CA VAL A 38 9.07 8.58 -4.47
C VAL A 38 9.99 7.76 -5.36
N PHE A 39 11.29 7.80 -5.07
CA PHE A 39 12.30 7.09 -5.85
C PHE A 39 13.45 6.56 -4.97
N PRO A 40 14.03 5.41 -5.32
CA PRO A 40 15.15 4.83 -4.60
C PRO A 40 16.45 5.61 -4.87
N SER A 41 17.34 5.61 -3.89
CA SER A 41 18.74 5.97 -4.09
C SER A 41 19.50 4.82 -4.75
N VAL A 42 20.49 5.14 -5.59
CA VAL A 42 21.28 4.13 -6.29
C VAL A 42 22.05 3.28 -5.28
N ASN A 43 21.90 1.95 -5.38
CA ASN A 43 22.60 0.96 -4.54
C ASN A 43 22.40 1.12 -3.02
N ALA A 44 21.30 1.72 -2.58
CA ALA A 44 21.02 1.87 -1.15
C ALA A 44 19.55 1.56 -0.83
N LEU A 45 19.31 1.04 0.37
CA LEU A 45 17.96 0.89 0.95
C LEU A 45 17.45 2.23 1.48
N VAL A 46 17.49 3.26 0.63
CA VAL A 46 17.07 4.62 0.98
C VAL A 46 16.12 5.13 -0.09
N PHE A 47 14.96 5.61 0.33
CA PHE A 47 14.02 6.31 -0.55
C PHE A 47 14.10 7.80 -0.34
N HIS A 48 13.93 8.54 -1.43
CA HIS A 48 13.68 9.96 -1.42
C HIS A 48 12.20 10.20 -1.72
N ALA A 49 11.53 10.97 -0.87
CA ALA A 49 10.19 11.48 -1.15
C ALA A 49 10.27 12.99 -1.38
N LEU A 50 9.66 13.44 -2.47
CA LEU A 50 9.45 14.84 -2.79
C LEU A 50 7.94 15.06 -2.92
N VAL A 51 7.39 16.04 -2.22
CA VAL A 51 5.98 16.39 -2.29
C VAL A 51 5.84 17.91 -2.38
N ASP A 52 5.07 18.36 -3.35
CA ASP A 52 4.51 19.70 -3.40
C ASP A 52 3.03 19.59 -3.01
N ASN A 53 2.66 20.19 -1.88
CA ASN A 53 1.32 20.17 -1.29
C ASN A 53 0.73 21.59 -1.35
N ASN A 54 -0.12 21.84 -2.33
CA ASN A 54 -0.62 23.19 -2.64
C ASN A 54 -1.55 23.75 -1.55
N GLU A 55 -2.18 22.87 -0.75
CA GLU A 55 -3.11 23.27 0.31
C GLU A 55 -2.43 23.52 1.66
N ASN A 56 -1.13 23.22 1.79
CA ASN A 56 -0.39 23.32 3.05
C ASN A 56 -1.10 22.58 4.21
N SER A 57 -1.74 21.46 3.87
CA SER A 57 -2.40 20.55 4.80
C SER A 57 -1.40 19.61 5.49
N ASP A 58 -1.90 18.78 6.40
CA ASP A 58 -1.10 17.75 7.05
C ASP A 58 -0.79 16.63 6.06
N LEU A 59 0.46 16.15 6.07
CA LEU A 59 0.90 15.00 5.28
C LEU A 59 1.04 13.78 6.17
N TYR A 60 0.35 12.70 5.82
CA TYR A 60 0.47 11.39 6.43
C TYR A 60 1.30 10.49 5.52
N ILE A 61 2.43 9.99 6.02
CA ILE A 61 3.32 9.10 5.30
C ILE A 61 3.29 7.73 5.96
N ILE A 62 2.97 6.70 5.18
CA ILE A 62 2.81 5.34 5.68
C ILE A 62 3.57 4.38 4.78
N ILE A 63 4.28 3.43 5.37
CA ILE A 63 4.79 2.26 4.66
C ILE A 63 4.02 1.04 5.17
N ARG A 64 3.39 0.31 4.25
CA ARG A 64 2.66 -0.93 4.55
C ARG A 64 3.41 -2.13 4.00
N ASN A 65 3.39 -3.24 4.73
CA ASN A 65 3.82 -4.53 4.19
C ASN A 65 2.72 -5.19 3.35
N GLU A 66 3.03 -6.35 2.76
CA GLU A 66 2.10 -7.14 1.93
C GLU A 66 0.78 -7.52 2.60
N ARG A 67 0.73 -7.56 3.94
CA ARG A 67 -0.49 -7.87 4.71
C ARG A 67 -1.33 -6.61 4.99
N GLY A 68 -0.89 -5.45 4.53
CA GLY A 68 -1.52 -4.15 4.80
C GLY A 68 -1.14 -3.52 6.14
N ASN A 69 -0.32 -4.19 6.95
CA ASN A 69 0.10 -3.68 8.25
C ASN A 69 1.05 -2.48 8.07
N LYS A 70 0.81 -1.40 8.84
CA LYS A 70 1.73 -0.25 8.89
C LYS A 70 3.02 -0.67 9.57
N VAL A 71 4.14 -0.61 8.84
CA VAL A 71 5.50 -0.85 9.39
C VAL A 71 6.26 0.45 9.63
N TYR A 72 5.76 1.55 9.07
CA TYR A 72 6.20 2.92 9.33
C TYR A 72 5.00 3.85 9.22
N GLU A 73 4.97 4.88 10.07
CA GLU A 73 3.99 5.96 10.02
C GLU A 73 4.61 7.26 10.52
N GLU A 74 4.32 8.35 9.82
CA GLU A 74 4.71 9.70 10.18
C GLU A 74 3.61 10.68 9.79
N CYS A 75 3.41 11.71 10.62
CA CYS A 75 2.60 12.87 10.25
C CYS A 75 3.50 14.11 10.24
N GLN A 76 3.45 14.86 9.15
CA GLN A 76 4.10 16.15 9.00
C GLN A 76 3.01 17.24 8.94
N PRO A 77 2.81 18.02 10.01
CA PRO A 77 1.77 19.04 10.05
C PRO A 77 2.06 20.18 9.07
N LYS A 78 1.00 20.70 8.45
CA LYS A 78 0.94 21.94 7.66
C LYS A 78 2.21 22.25 6.87
N THR A 79 2.50 21.46 5.85
CA THR A 79 3.67 21.68 4.99
C THR A 79 3.29 21.84 3.53
N ALA A 80 3.84 22.87 2.88
CA ALA A 80 3.65 23.13 1.46
C ALA A 80 4.67 22.37 0.59
N LYS A 81 5.88 22.14 1.12
CA LYS A 81 6.95 21.40 0.42
C LYS A 81 7.59 20.43 1.38
N TYR A 82 7.70 19.19 0.95
CA TYR A 82 8.25 18.13 1.76
C TYR A 82 9.33 17.37 1.00
N ARG A 83 10.49 17.21 1.63
CA ARG A 83 11.63 16.47 1.09
C ARG A 83 12.26 15.66 2.20
N ARG A 84 12.17 14.33 2.14
CA ARG A 84 12.72 13.46 3.19
C ARG A 84 13.37 12.22 2.60
N LYS A 85 14.39 11.74 3.31
CA LYS A 85 15.01 10.43 3.09
C LYS A 85 14.46 9.42 4.09
N TYR A 86 14.11 8.23 3.61
CA TYR A 86 13.66 7.12 4.44
C TYR A 86 14.67 6.00 4.34
N ASN A 87 15.27 5.63 5.48
CA ASN A 87 16.12 4.46 5.56
C ASN A 87 15.24 3.22 5.76
N LEU A 88 15.31 2.28 4.82
CA LEU A 88 14.54 1.05 4.78
C LEU A 88 15.36 -0.15 5.28
N SER A 89 16.59 0.06 5.77
CA SER A 89 17.50 -1.01 6.19
C SER A 89 17.00 -1.87 7.34
N SER A 90 16.01 -1.39 8.11
CA SER A 90 15.37 -2.17 9.18
C SER A 90 14.23 -3.06 8.70
N LEU A 91 13.80 -2.90 7.44
CA LEU A 91 12.74 -3.71 6.85
C LEU A 91 13.33 -4.99 6.25
N ALA A 92 12.64 -6.11 6.46
CA ALA A 92 13.01 -7.37 5.85
C ALA A 92 12.68 -7.39 4.35
N ASP A 93 13.29 -8.32 3.61
CA ASP A 93 12.91 -8.64 2.24
C ASP A 93 11.38 -8.89 2.14
N GLY A 94 10.75 -8.33 1.12
CA GLY A 94 9.29 -8.41 0.97
C GLY A 94 8.70 -7.34 0.06
N ASN A 95 7.38 -7.42 -0.13
CA ASN A 95 6.61 -6.43 -0.89
C ASN A 95 6.04 -5.37 0.06
N TYR A 96 6.13 -4.11 -0.38
CA TYR A 96 5.70 -2.96 0.40
C TYR A 96 4.99 -1.94 -0.48
N THR A 97 4.21 -1.09 0.20
CA THR A 97 3.53 0.05 -0.39
C THR A 97 3.89 1.31 0.38
N PHE A 98 4.42 2.30 -0.32
CA PHE A 98 4.65 3.64 0.20
C PHE A 98 3.44 4.52 -0.12
N GLU A 99 2.83 5.10 0.90
CA GLU A 99 1.60 5.90 0.81
C GLU A 99 1.89 7.31 1.37
N ILE A 100 1.44 8.34 0.65
CA ILE A 100 1.45 9.73 1.10
C ILE A 100 0.04 10.26 0.91
N ASN A 101 -0.57 10.79 1.96
CA ASN A 101 -1.93 11.32 1.94
C ASN A 101 -1.95 12.73 2.55
N ASN A 102 -2.62 13.69 1.92
CA ASN A 102 -2.73 15.07 2.41
C ASN A 102 -4.14 15.42 2.95
N GLY A 103 -4.98 14.41 3.17
CA GLY A 103 -6.40 14.51 3.51
C GLY A 103 -7.33 14.42 2.29
N THR A 104 -6.88 14.92 1.13
CA THR A 104 -7.68 15.01 -0.10
C THR A 104 -7.19 14.00 -1.14
N ASP A 105 -5.90 14.05 -1.46
CA ASP A 105 -5.23 13.19 -2.43
C ASP A 105 -4.39 12.12 -1.74
N THR A 106 -4.27 10.96 -2.40
CA THR A 106 -3.38 9.88 -1.97
C THR A 106 -2.44 9.49 -3.10
N TYR A 107 -1.14 9.59 -2.85
CA TYR A 107 -0.10 9.04 -3.70
C TYR A 107 0.32 7.67 -3.17
N THR A 108 0.44 6.69 -4.06
CA THR A 108 0.85 5.33 -3.72
C THR A 108 1.96 4.84 -4.64
N LYS A 109 2.97 4.19 -4.07
CA LYS A 109 4.08 3.55 -4.80
C LYS A 109 4.41 2.18 -4.21
N SER A 110 4.17 1.12 -4.98
CA SER A 110 4.60 -0.24 -4.60
C SER A 110 6.08 -0.44 -4.91
N PHE A 111 6.77 -1.19 -4.05
CA PHE A 111 8.17 -1.57 -4.21
C PHE A 111 8.46 -2.91 -3.53
N ARG A 112 9.61 -3.51 -3.87
CA ARG A 112 10.07 -4.77 -3.28
C ARG A 112 11.49 -4.58 -2.75
N ILE A 113 11.75 -5.12 -1.56
CA ILE A 113 13.09 -5.27 -1.01
C ILE A 113 13.52 -6.72 -1.28
N GLU A 114 14.69 -6.87 -1.91
CA GLU A 114 15.27 -8.18 -2.22
C GLU A 114 16.79 -8.16 -1.98
N THR A 115 17.30 -9.17 -1.30
CA THR A 115 18.73 -9.38 -1.09
C THR A 115 19.32 -10.25 -2.20
N LYS A 116 20.28 -9.71 -2.97
CA LYS A 116 21.04 -10.47 -3.99
C LYS A 116 22.39 -10.93 -3.42
N GLN A 117 22.57 -12.23 -3.25
CA GLN A 117 23.85 -12.82 -2.84
C GLN A 117 24.55 -13.46 -4.06
N SER A 118 25.84 -13.21 -4.22
CA SER A 118 26.71 -13.90 -5.19
C SER A 118 27.76 -14.71 -4.44
N ARG A 119 28.07 -15.93 -4.93
CA ARG A 119 29.08 -16.83 -4.38
C ARG A 119 30.09 -17.17 -5.46
N ASN A 120 31.38 -17.01 -5.16
CA ASN A 120 32.48 -17.37 -6.05
C ASN A 120 33.32 -18.47 -5.39
N VAL A 121 33.80 -19.40 -6.20
CA VAL A 121 34.78 -20.41 -5.77
C VAL A 121 36.17 -19.84 -5.97
N VAL A 122 37.03 -19.93 -4.95
CA VAL A 122 38.44 -19.58 -5.02
C VAL A 122 39.25 -20.86 -4.82
N MET A 123 40.13 -21.17 -5.77
CA MET A 123 41.11 -22.26 -5.64
C MET A 123 42.27 -21.79 -4.76
N LYS A 124 42.72 -22.64 -3.83
CA LYS A 124 43.92 -22.40 -3.01
C LYS A 124 45.17 -22.93 -3.71
#